data_AF-A0AA85EMI8-F1
#
_entry.id   AF-A0AA85EMI8-F1
#
_cell.length_a   1.000
_cell.length_b   1.000
_cell.length_c   1.000
_cell.angle_alpha   90.00
_cell.angle_beta   90.00
_cell.angle_gamma   90.00
#
_symmetry.space_group_name_H-M   'P 1'
#
loop_
_entity.id
_entity.type
_entity.pdbx_description
1 polymer ?
#
loop_
_entity_poly.entity_id
_entity_poly.type
_entity_poly.pdbx_seq_one_letter_code
_entity_poly.pdbx_strand_id
1 'polypeptide(L)'
;MSNIACKGDVLTFFEKENRPFSVIDVCNALKNYGKTGISRALDDLVEEGSIKEKAYGKQKVYVYDQNKLPSFDENEIKKMEVQSANLSVELTEEQKKLKSVSEELKRVTSSLTKEEAEKELTQVKEKLKEIETEVKSLKAKGPGITEADLKSVSENHTKMINEWKKRKRILTF
;
A
#
# COMPACT_ATOMS: atom_id res chain seq x y z
N MET A 1 25.68 -39.69 6.26
CA MET A 1 24.60 -39.09 5.43
C MET A 1 24.59 -37.56 5.45
N SER A 2 25.04 -36.88 6.52
CA SER A 2 25.05 -35.39 6.56
C SER A 2 26.07 -34.71 5.64
N ASN A 3 27.25 -35.31 5.41
CA ASN A 3 28.32 -34.66 4.63
C ASN A 3 28.00 -34.58 3.12
N ILE A 4 27.36 -35.62 2.55
CA ILE A 4 26.99 -35.64 1.12
C ILE A 4 25.94 -34.55 0.81
N ALA A 5 24.96 -34.37 1.70
CA ALA A 5 23.96 -33.31 1.58
C ALA A 5 24.61 -31.91 1.69
N CYS A 6 25.47 -31.71 2.70
CA CYS A 6 26.22 -30.45 2.87
C CYS A 6 27.03 -30.09 1.62
N LYS A 7 27.70 -31.07 1.03
CA LYS A 7 28.49 -30.88 -0.19
C LYS A 7 27.65 -30.49 -1.40
N GLY A 8 26.51 -31.16 -1.60
CA GLY A 8 25.56 -30.82 -2.68
C GLY A 8 25.01 -29.39 -2.55
N ASP A 9 24.64 -28.99 -1.33
CA ASP A 9 24.11 -27.66 -1.05
C ASP A 9 25.17 -26.57 -1.25
N VAL A 10 26.41 -26.83 -0.82
CA VAL A 10 27.54 -25.92 -1.05
C VAL A 10 27.82 -25.77 -2.55
N LEU A 11 27.85 -26.86 -3.31
CA LEU A 11 28.06 -26.80 -4.76
C LEU A 11 26.97 -25.98 -5.47
N THR A 12 25.70 -26.25 -5.13
CA THR A 12 24.55 -25.53 -5.69
C THR A 12 24.61 -24.03 -5.37
N PHE A 13 25.05 -23.69 -4.16
CA PHE A 13 25.26 -22.29 -3.76
C PHE A 13 26.33 -21.60 -4.62
N PHE A 14 27.48 -22.24 -4.82
CA PHE A 14 28.57 -21.68 -5.63
C PHE A 14 28.22 -21.57 -7.11
N GLU A 15 27.51 -22.55 -7.67
CA GLU A 15 27.03 -22.53 -9.06
C GLU A 15 26.04 -21.40 -9.30
N LYS A 16 25.11 -21.17 -8.36
CA LYS A 16 24.08 -20.12 -8.48
C LYS A 16 24.64 -18.72 -8.31
N GLU A 17 25.46 -18.49 -7.29
CA GLU A 17 25.98 -17.16 -6.99
C GLU A 17 27.16 -16.77 -7.89
N ASN A 18 27.91 -17.77 -8.38
CA ASN A 18 29.06 -17.64 -9.27
C ASN A 18 30.06 -16.51 -8.88
N ARG A 19 30.20 -16.27 -7.57
CA ARG A 19 31.08 -15.25 -6.96
C ARG A 19 32.11 -15.90 -6.04
N PRO A 20 33.27 -15.27 -5.81
CA PRO A 20 34.24 -15.76 -4.83
C PRO A 20 33.75 -15.54 -3.40
N PHE A 21 33.80 -16.57 -2.55
CA PHE A 21 33.38 -16.51 -1.15
C PHE A 21 34.43 -17.10 -0.21
N SER A 22 34.47 -16.62 1.04
CA SER A 22 35.23 -17.28 2.11
C SER A 22 34.38 -18.35 2.81
N VAL A 23 35.03 -19.21 3.59
CA VAL A 23 34.31 -20.20 4.44
C VAL A 23 33.27 -19.53 5.34
N ILE A 24 33.59 -18.34 5.88
CA ILE A 24 32.71 -17.60 6.79
C ILE A 24 31.45 -17.12 6.04
N ASP A 25 31.60 -16.64 4.82
CA ASP A 25 30.48 -16.17 4.00
C ASP A 25 29.54 -17.33 3.65
N VAL A 26 30.11 -18.49 3.32
CA VAL A 26 29.34 -19.71 3.05
C VAL A 26 28.62 -20.19 4.31
N CYS A 27 29.25 -20.14 5.49
CA CYS A 27 28.57 -20.43 6.77
C CYS A 27 27.42 -19.47 7.05
N ASN A 28 27.56 -18.19 6.71
CA ASN A 28 26.51 -17.19 6.90
C ASN A 28 25.34 -17.39 5.94
N ALA A 29 25.61 -17.82 4.71
CA ALA A 29 24.60 -18.16 3.71
C ALA A 29 23.89 -19.49 4.03
N LEU A 30 24.66 -20.53 4.36
CA LEU A 30 24.19 -21.88 4.65
C LEU A 30 24.21 -22.17 6.15
N LYS A 31 23.31 -21.49 6.88
CA LYS A 31 23.18 -21.61 8.36
C LYS A 31 22.81 -23.00 8.86
N ASN A 32 22.42 -23.91 7.96
CA ASN A 32 22.01 -25.27 8.28
C ASN A 32 23.20 -26.19 8.61
N TYR A 33 24.43 -25.77 8.28
CA TYR A 33 25.64 -26.57 8.46
C TYR A 33 26.66 -25.88 9.36
N GLY A 34 27.36 -26.67 10.18
CA GLY A 34 28.45 -26.18 10.99
C GLY A 34 29.69 -25.87 10.16
N LYS A 35 30.54 -24.95 10.64
CA LYS A 35 31.78 -24.52 9.97
C LYS A 35 32.67 -25.68 9.54
N THR A 36 32.84 -26.69 10.39
CA THR A 36 33.65 -27.87 10.08
C THR A 36 33.08 -28.68 8.92
N GLY A 37 31.75 -28.80 8.81
CA GLY A 37 31.09 -29.50 7.71
C GLY A 37 31.28 -28.76 6.39
N ILE A 38 31.13 -27.44 6.41
CA ILE A 38 31.33 -26.58 5.23
C ILE A 38 32.79 -26.57 4.79
N SER A 39 33.75 -26.44 5.72
CA SER A 39 35.18 -26.51 5.38
C SER A 39 35.53 -27.83 4.72
N ARG A 40 35.08 -28.96 5.28
CA ARG A 40 35.31 -30.28 4.70
C ARG A 40 34.67 -30.42 3.32
N ALA A 41 33.42 -29.97 3.17
CA ALA A 41 32.73 -30.00 1.87
C ALA A 41 33.46 -29.15 0.81
N LEU A 42 34.01 -28.00 1.20
CA LEU A 42 34.80 -27.15 0.30
C LEU A 42 36.10 -27.84 -0.12
N ASP A 43 36.83 -28.44 0.82
CA ASP A 43 38.06 -29.17 0.52
C ASP A 43 37.76 -30.37 -0.41
N ASP A 44 36.69 -31.14 -0.12
CA ASP A 44 36.24 -32.25 -0.97
C ASP A 44 35.84 -31.77 -2.40
N LEU A 45 35.25 -30.57 -2.54
CA LEU A 45 34.87 -29.98 -3.84
C LEU A 45 36.05 -29.40 -4.61
N VAL A 46 37.09 -28.98 -3.90
CA VAL A 46 38.37 -28.54 -4.47
C VAL A 46 39.13 -29.74 -5.01
N GLU A 47 39.18 -30.86 -4.27
CA GLU A 47 39.80 -32.11 -4.73
C GLU A 47 39.11 -32.66 -5.99
N GLU A 48 37.78 -32.56 -6.08
CA GLU A 48 37.02 -32.93 -7.30
C GLU A 48 37.15 -31.93 -8.45
N GLY A 49 37.79 -30.78 -8.24
CA GLY A 49 37.92 -29.73 -9.25
C GLY A 49 36.59 -29.05 -9.60
N SER A 50 35.58 -29.11 -8.73
CA SER A 50 34.32 -28.36 -8.91
C SER A 50 34.44 -26.92 -8.43
N ILE A 51 35.31 -26.68 -7.45
CA ILE A 51 35.59 -25.37 -6.89
C ILE A 51 37.10 -25.15 -6.96
N LYS A 52 37.52 -23.91 -7.25
CA LYS A 52 38.92 -23.49 -7.18
C LYS A 52 39.14 -22.75 -5.87
N GLU A 53 40.18 -23.13 -5.12
CA GLU A 53 40.63 -22.36 -3.97
C GLU A 53 41.79 -21.43 -4.33
N LYS A 54 41.82 -20.26 -3.69
CA LYS A 54 42.97 -19.36 -3.72
C LYS A 54 43.25 -18.85 -2.31
N ALA A 55 44.48 -19.09 -1.85
CA ALA A 55 44.95 -18.61 -0.57
C ALA A 55 45.50 -17.17 -0.69
N TYR A 56 45.04 -16.29 0.21
CA TYR A 56 45.53 -14.94 0.41
C TYR A 56 46.05 -14.81 1.85
N GLY A 57 47.33 -15.15 2.04
CA GLY A 57 47.96 -15.17 3.36
C GLY A 57 47.28 -16.19 4.28
N LYS A 58 46.59 -15.71 5.33
CA LYS A 58 45.87 -16.55 6.30
C LYS A 58 44.43 -16.90 5.88
N GLN A 59 43.89 -16.25 4.85
CA GLN A 59 42.51 -16.44 4.40
C GLN A 59 42.47 -17.24 3.09
N LYS A 60 41.44 -18.07 2.93
CA LYS A 60 41.16 -18.80 1.68
C LYS A 60 39.86 -18.30 1.08
N VAL A 61 39.87 -18.13 -0.24
CA VAL A 61 38.69 -17.78 -1.05
C VAL A 61 38.43 -18.92 -2.02
N TYR A 62 37.17 -19.27 -2.17
CA TYR A 62 36.68 -20.36 -3.00
C TYR A 62 35.80 -19.76 -4.10
N VAL A 63 35.85 -20.34 -5.31
CA VAL A 63 35.00 -19.92 -6.43
C VAL A 63 34.63 -21.13 -7.29
N TYR A 64 33.44 -21.14 -7.87
CA TYR A 64 33.03 -22.18 -8.82
C TYR A 64 33.97 -22.20 -10.03
N ASP A 65 34.30 -23.39 -10.53
CA ASP A 65 35.16 -23.50 -11.71
C ASP A 65 34.43 -23.03 -12.97
N GLN A 66 34.82 -21.86 -13.47
CA GLN A 66 34.27 -21.26 -14.69
C GLN A 66 34.47 -22.13 -15.94
N ASN A 67 35.43 -23.06 -15.92
CA ASN A 67 35.64 -23.99 -17.04
C ASN A 67 34.47 -24.97 -17.22
N LYS A 68 33.63 -25.15 -16.20
CA LYS A 68 32.43 -26.00 -16.26
C LYS A 68 31.23 -25.27 -16.89
N LEU A 69 31.32 -23.96 -17.05
CA LEU A 69 30.27 -23.16 -17.69
C LEU A 69 30.38 -23.24 -19.21
N PRO A 70 29.26 -23.18 -19.94
CA PRO A 70 29.28 -23.10 -21.38
C PRO A 70 30.03 -21.85 -21.84
N SER A 71 30.89 -22.02 -22.84
CA SER A 71 31.51 -20.90 -23.54
C SER A 71 30.52 -20.36 -24.56
N PHE A 72 30.28 -19.06 -24.53
CA PHE A 72 29.42 -18.39 -25.49
C PHE A 72 30.25 -17.78 -26.63
N ASP A 73 29.72 -17.87 -27.85
CA ASP A 73 30.22 -17.14 -29.03
C ASP A 73 29.87 -15.64 -28.92
N GLU A 74 30.70 -14.78 -29.49
CA GLU A 74 30.45 -13.34 -29.66
C GLU A 74 29.10 -13.06 -30.36
N ASN A 75 28.68 -13.89 -31.32
CA ASN A 75 27.36 -13.74 -31.96
C ASN A 75 26.20 -14.08 -31.02
N GLU A 76 26.36 -15.10 -30.18
CA GLU A 76 25.35 -15.47 -29.17
C GLU A 76 25.22 -14.40 -28.10
N ILE A 77 26.34 -13.83 -27.65
CA ILE A 77 26.37 -12.70 -26.72
C ILE A 77 25.60 -11.51 -27.33
N LYS A 78 25.92 -11.12 -28.57
CA LYS A 78 25.21 -10.03 -29.27
C LYS A 78 23.70 -10.31 -29.39
N LYS A 79 23.32 -11.55 -29.67
CA LYS A 79 21.90 -11.94 -29.74
C LYS A 79 21.22 -11.78 -28.37
N MET A 80 21.86 -12.21 -27.29
CA MET A 80 21.34 -12.06 -25.93
C MET A 80 21.27 -10.60 -25.48
N GLU A 81 22.22 -9.75 -25.89
CA GLU A 81 22.20 -8.31 -25.63
C GLU A 81 21.01 -7.65 -26.32
N VAL A 82 20.77 -7.96 -27.60
CA VAL A 82 19.60 -7.47 -28.35
C VAL A 82 18.30 -7.95 -27.71
N GLN A 83 18.22 -9.23 -27.31
CA GLN A 83 17.04 -9.76 -26.61
C GLN A 83 16.81 -9.07 -25.26
N SER A 84 17.87 -8.84 -24.49
CA SER A 84 17.79 -8.14 -23.19
C SER A 84 17.34 -6.70 -23.36
N ALA A 85 17.84 -6.01 -24.39
CA ALA A 85 17.42 -4.66 -24.72
C ALA A 85 15.94 -4.61 -25.12
N ASN A 86 15.49 -5.51 -26.00
CA ASN A 86 14.09 -5.60 -26.42
C ASN A 86 13.15 -5.89 -25.23
N LEU A 87 13.50 -6.89 -24.41
CA LEU A 87 12.72 -7.23 -23.21
C LEU A 87 12.69 -6.07 -22.21
N SER A 88 13.77 -5.30 -22.07
CA SER A 88 13.79 -4.11 -21.23
C SER A 88 12.83 -3.04 -21.74
N VAL A 89 12.79 -2.80 -23.05
CA VAL A 89 11.82 -1.89 -23.68
C VAL A 89 10.39 -2.36 -23.42
N GLU A 90 10.08 -3.62 -23.74
CA GLU A 90 8.75 -4.22 -23.50
C GLU A 90 8.32 -4.11 -22.04
N LEU A 91 9.22 -4.39 -21.10
CA LEU A 91 8.96 -4.24 -19.66
C LEU A 91 8.58 -2.81 -19.31
N THR A 92 9.32 -1.82 -19.82
CA THR A 92 9.03 -0.40 -19.53
C THR A 92 7.70 0.05 -20.13
N GLU A 93 7.34 -0.45 -21.31
CA GLU A 93 6.06 -0.17 -21.94
C GLU A 93 4.90 -0.79 -21.14
N GLU A 94 5.02 -2.04 -20.73
CA GLU A 94 3.99 -2.72 -19.97
C GLU A 94 3.82 -2.12 -18.57
N GLN A 95 4.91 -1.69 -17.93
CA GLN A 95 4.84 -0.92 -16.68
C GLN A 95 4.12 0.42 -16.85
N LYS A 96 4.30 1.11 -17.99
CA LYS A 96 3.54 2.34 -18.29
C LYS A 96 2.06 2.06 -18.49
N LYS A 97 1.70 1.00 -19.22
CA LYS A 97 0.30 0.58 -19.40
C LYS A 97 -0.34 0.23 -18.06
N LEU A 98 0.35 -0.55 -17.24
CA LEU A 98 -0.14 -0.93 -15.91
C LEU A 98 -0.41 0.29 -15.04
N LYS A 99 0.52 1.27 -15.02
CA LYS A 99 0.32 2.54 -14.32
C LYS A 99 -0.92 3.27 -14.82
N SER A 100 -1.04 3.45 -16.13
CA SER A 100 -2.20 4.10 -16.75
C SER A 100 -3.51 3.42 -16.35
N VAL A 101 -3.60 2.09 -16.49
CA VAL A 101 -4.81 1.32 -16.14
C VAL A 101 -5.09 1.40 -14.63
N SER A 102 -4.06 1.38 -13.79
CA SER A 102 -4.23 1.51 -12.34
C SER A 102 -4.76 2.90 -11.93
N GLU A 103 -4.31 3.95 -12.62
CA GLU A 103 -4.79 5.32 -12.41
C GLU A 103 -6.24 5.47 -12.89
N GLU A 104 -6.59 4.89 -14.04
CA GLU A 104 -7.97 4.84 -14.52
C GLU A 104 -8.88 4.07 -13.58
N LEU A 105 -8.43 2.91 -13.10
CA LEU A 105 -9.17 2.11 -12.14
C LEU A 105 -9.38 2.89 -10.85
N LYS A 106 -8.33 3.55 -10.31
CA LYS A 106 -8.44 4.41 -9.13
C LYS A 106 -9.39 5.58 -9.35
N ARG A 107 -9.37 6.21 -10.54
CA ARG A 107 -10.29 7.29 -10.90
C ARG A 107 -11.73 6.79 -10.87
N VAL A 108 -12.01 5.65 -11.50
CA VAL A 108 -13.36 5.07 -11.59
C VAL A 108 -13.84 4.54 -10.24
N THR A 109 -12.96 3.97 -9.41
CA THR A 109 -13.34 3.47 -8.08
C THR A 109 -13.40 4.56 -7.01
N SER A 110 -12.79 5.73 -7.24
CA SER A 110 -12.90 6.88 -6.33
C SER A 110 -14.26 7.57 -6.41
N SER A 111 -15.03 7.35 -7.48
CA SER A 111 -16.44 7.71 -7.53
C SER A 111 -17.30 6.63 -6.88
N LEU A 112 -18.39 7.05 -6.22
CA LEU A 112 -19.44 6.15 -5.74
C LEU A 112 -19.80 5.16 -6.85
N THR A 113 -19.85 3.88 -6.50
CA THR A 113 -20.39 2.89 -7.43
C THR A 113 -21.84 3.27 -7.72
N LYS A 114 -22.35 2.90 -8.91
CA LYS A 114 -23.71 3.25 -9.33
C LYS A 114 -24.76 2.84 -8.29
N GLU A 115 -24.57 1.69 -7.66
CA GLU A 115 -25.44 1.15 -6.61
C GLU A 115 -25.41 2.00 -5.33
N GLU A 116 -24.23 2.42 -4.89
CA GLU A 116 -24.09 3.30 -3.71
C GLU A 116 -24.67 4.69 -3.99
N ALA A 117 -24.44 5.24 -5.18
CA ALA A 117 -25.03 6.50 -5.60
C ALA A 117 -26.56 6.43 -5.67
N GLU A 118 -27.14 5.34 -6.16
CA GLU A 118 -28.59 5.12 -6.18
C GLU A 118 -29.17 5.04 -4.75
N LYS A 119 -28.48 4.34 -3.84
CA LYS A 119 -28.88 4.25 -2.43
C LYS A 119 -28.83 5.61 -1.73
N GLU A 120 -27.75 6.37 -1.88
CA GLU A 120 -27.67 7.73 -1.32
C GLU A 120 -28.77 8.63 -1.89
N LEU A 121 -29.03 8.54 -3.20
CA LEU A 121 -30.08 9.31 -3.85
C LEU A 121 -31.48 8.97 -3.33
N THR A 122 -31.75 7.70 -3.01
CA THR A 122 -33.02 7.32 -2.33
C THR A 122 -33.12 7.91 -0.93
N GLN A 123 -32.05 7.85 -0.13
CA GLN A 123 -32.03 8.39 1.24
C GLN A 123 -32.19 9.91 1.26
N VAL A 124 -31.50 10.61 0.37
CA VAL A 124 -31.63 12.08 0.24
C VAL A 124 -33.04 12.46 -0.20
N LYS A 125 -33.66 11.70 -1.11
CA LYS A 125 -35.06 11.94 -1.51
C LYS A 125 -36.05 11.71 -0.38
N GLU A 126 -35.85 10.70 0.46
CA GLU A 126 -36.68 10.46 1.64
C GLU A 126 -36.55 11.61 2.65
N LYS A 127 -35.33 12.00 2.98
CA LYS A 127 -35.06 13.16 3.86
C LYS A 127 -35.66 14.45 3.32
N LEU A 128 -35.57 14.69 2.02
CA LEU A 128 -36.21 15.86 1.38
C LEU A 128 -37.73 15.83 1.56
N LYS A 129 -38.38 14.67 1.37
CA LYS A 129 -39.82 14.53 1.61
C LYS A 129 -40.18 14.79 3.06
N GLU A 130 -39.42 14.24 4.01
CA GLU A 130 -39.62 14.46 5.45
C GLU A 130 -39.55 15.96 5.77
N ILE A 131 -38.46 16.63 5.38
CA ILE A 131 -38.26 18.07 5.60
C ILE A 131 -39.37 18.88 4.92
N GLU A 132 -39.77 18.55 3.68
CA GLU A 132 -40.87 19.22 3.01
C GLU A 132 -42.20 19.06 3.74
N THR A 133 -42.50 17.88 4.28
CA THR A 133 -43.71 17.66 5.08
C THR A 133 -43.67 18.43 6.39
N GLU A 134 -42.51 18.47 7.05
CA GLU A 134 -42.31 19.24 8.28
C GLU A 134 -42.50 20.74 8.00
N VAL A 135 -41.87 21.29 6.96
CA VAL A 135 -42.03 22.68 6.53
C VAL A 135 -43.49 23.00 6.20
N LYS A 136 -44.20 22.11 5.49
CA LYS A 136 -45.64 22.29 5.21
C LYS A 136 -46.45 22.32 6.50
N SER A 137 -46.17 21.42 7.44
CA SER A 137 -46.85 21.36 8.74
C SER A 137 -46.59 22.62 9.57
N LEU A 138 -45.37 23.14 9.57
CA LEU A 138 -44.98 24.36 10.27
C LEU A 138 -45.65 25.59 9.65
N LYS A 139 -45.71 25.67 8.31
CA LYS A 139 -46.45 26.72 7.60
C LYS A 139 -47.96 26.67 7.86
N ALA A 140 -48.53 25.47 7.99
CA ALA A 140 -49.96 25.30 8.30
C ALA A 140 -50.32 25.70 9.74
N LYS A 141 -49.37 25.64 10.69
CA LYS A 141 -49.55 26.06 12.09
C LYS A 141 -49.64 27.59 12.28
N GLY A 142 -49.49 28.38 11.21
CA GLY A 142 -49.68 29.83 11.20
C GLY A 142 -48.42 30.59 10.75
N PRO A 143 -48.53 31.91 10.53
CA PRO A 143 -47.38 32.73 10.16
C PRO A 143 -46.33 32.70 11.28
N GLY A 144 -45.08 32.46 10.91
CA GLY A 144 -43.97 32.53 11.85
C GLY A 144 -43.89 33.93 12.44
N ILE A 145 -44.02 34.05 13.76
CA ILE A 145 -43.86 35.32 14.47
C ILE A 145 -42.39 35.71 14.30
N THR A 146 -42.14 36.86 13.67
CA THR A 146 -40.77 37.37 13.58
C THR A 146 -40.33 37.89 14.95
N GLU A 147 -39.02 37.88 15.21
CA GLU A 147 -38.47 38.37 16.47
C GLU A 147 -38.85 39.84 16.75
N ALA A 148 -39.02 40.64 15.69
CA ALA A 148 -39.50 42.02 15.75
C ALA A 148 -40.98 42.10 16.20
N ASP A 149 -41.85 41.23 15.68
CA ASP A 149 -43.26 41.17 16.06
C ASP A 149 -43.41 40.75 17.53
N LEU A 150 -42.63 39.76 17.98
CA LEU A 150 -42.63 39.31 19.37
C LEU A 150 -42.21 40.43 20.32
N LYS A 151 -41.16 41.18 19.96
CA LYS A 151 -40.68 42.31 20.76
C LYS A 151 -41.74 43.40 20.87
N SER A 152 -42.34 43.81 19.76
CA SER A 152 -43.42 44.81 19.72
C SER A 152 -44.62 44.41 20.58
N VAL A 153 -45.06 43.15 20.50
CA VAL A 153 -46.16 42.63 21.32
C VAL A 153 -45.80 42.62 22.81
N SER A 154 -44.58 42.21 23.18
CA SER A 154 -44.13 42.18 24.58
C SER A 154 -44.05 43.57 25.22
N GLU A 155 -43.55 44.55 24.45
CA GLU A 155 -43.47 45.94 24.88
C GLU A 155 -44.87 46.53 25.08
N ASN A 156 -45.79 46.29 24.14
CA ASN A 156 -47.17 46.73 24.25
C ASN A 156 -47.90 46.07 25.42
N HIS A 157 -47.70 44.77 25.65
CA HIS A 157 -48.25 44.06 26.80
C HIS A 157 -47.77 44.68 28.12
N THR A 158 -46.47 44.97 28.22
CA THR A 158 -45.87 45.61 29.40
C THR A 158 -46.45 47.01 29.64
N LYS A 159 -46.60 47.81 28.57
CA LYS A 159 -47.24 49.14 28.64
C LYS A 159 -48.68 49.03 29.14
N MET A 160 -49.48 48.12 28.57
CA MET A 160 -50.89 47.95 28.94
C MET A 160 -51.06 47.47 30.39
N ILE A 161 -50.21 46.55 30.87
CA ILE A 161 -50.21 46.14 32.28
C ILE A 161 -49.89 47.31 33.21
N ASN A 162 -48.90 48.14 32.85
CA ASN A 162 -48.51 49.29 33.66
C ASN A 162 -49.65 50.32 33.74
N GLU A 163 -50.30 50.62 32.62
CA GLU A 163 -51.48 51.50 32.59
C GLU A 163 -52.66 50.93 33.39
N TRP A 164 -52.94 49.63 33.29
CA TRP A 164 -53.95 48.97 34.12
C TRP A 164 -53.62 49.06 35.61
N LYS A 165 -52.37 48.81 36.02
CA LYS A 165 -51.92 48.94 37.42
C LYS A 165 -52.10 50.37 37.94
N LYS A 166 -51.77 51.39 37.14
CA LYS A 166 -51.99 52.80 37.49
C LYS A 166 -53.48 53.10 37.70
N ARG A 167 -54.33 52.72 36.74
CA ARG A 167 -55.79 52.93 36.82
C ARG A 167 -56.42 52.19 38.00
N LYS A 168 -56.01 50.96 38.25
CA LYS A 168 -56.45 50.18 39.41
C LYS A 168 -56.09 50.88 40.72
N ARG A 169 -54.88 51.44 40.84
CA ARG A 169 -54.45 52.19 42.04
C ARG A 169 -55.31 53.44 42.29
N ILE A 170 -55.77 54.11 41.23
CA ILE A 170 -56.65 55.30 41.34
C ILE A 170 -58.07 54.92 41.77
N LEU A 171 -58.57 53.76 41.33
CA LEU A 171 -59.93 53.27 41.62
C LEU A 171 -60.06 52.50 42.96
N THR A 172 -58.95 52.25 43.67
CA THR A 172 -58.94 51.48 44.93
C THR A 172 -58.71 52.40 46.14
N PHE A 173 -59.46 53.50 46.22
CA PHE A 173 -59.56 54.36 47.41
C PHE A 173 -60.81 54.00 48.22
#